data_AF-A0A9P0GEF3-F1
#
_entry.id   AF-A0A9P0GEF3-F1
#
_cell.length_a   1.000
_cell.length_b   1.000
_cell.length_c   1.000
_cell.angle_alpha   90.00
_cell.angle_beta   90.00
_cell.angle_gamma   90.00
#
_symmetry.space_group_name_H-M   'P 1'
#
loop_
_entity.id
_entity.type
_entity.pdbx_description
1 polymer ?
#
loop_
_entity_poly.entity_id
_entity_poly.type
_entity_poly.pdbx_seq_one_letter_code
_entity_poly.pdbx_strand_id
1 'polypeptide(L)'
;MEKLTKIINEQKYVTLSSIIILTKGLEENYKNLTSGDDESEVNLKFALTQAMAQKIKSGIQERFSDLESSKTLIISTFLDPRFKHVGFSDDMVADRAKNLVTNLVCNLINAEKENHVANSTNHKPTFEEASVMSPP
;
A
#
# COMPACT_ATOMS: atom_id res chain seq x y z
N MET A 1 8.97 13.35 -17.19
CA MET A 1 9.78 13.63 -15.98
C MET A 1 9.14 14.68 -15.10
N GLU A 2 9.00 15.92 -15.56
CA GLU A 2 8.51 17.04 -14.75
C GLU A 2 7.14 16.81 -14.08
N LYS A 3 6.14 16.27 -14.80
CA LYS A 3 4.83 15.93 -14.23
C LYS A 3 4.90 14.97 -13.04
N LEU A 4 5.79 13.98 -13.08
CA LEU A 4 5.92 12.97 -12.03
C LEU A 4 6.56 13.59 -10.78
N THR A 5 7.64 14.36 -10.98
CA THR A 5 8.29 15.15 -9.93
C THR A 5 7.34 16.18 -9.33
N LYS A 6 6.47 16.79 -10.15
CA LYS A 6 5.48 17.76 -9.71
C LYS A 6 4.36 17.12 -8.89
N ILE A 7 3.86 15.94 -9.27
CA ILE A 7 2.87 15.18 -8.48
C ILE A 7 3.46 14.75 -7.13
N ILE A 8 4.71 14.28 -7.14
CA ILE A 8 5.49 13.94 -5.94
C ILE A 8 5.69 15.16 -5.03
N ASN A 9 5.84 16.37 -5.59
CA ASN A 9 6.04 17.61 -4.83
C ASN A 9 4.74 18.35 -4.45
N GLU A 10 3.66 18.24 -5.25
CA GLU A 10 2.36 18.90 -5.00
C GLU A 10 1.55 18.14 -3.94
N GLN A 11 1.67 16.81 -3.89
CA GLN A 11 1.35 16.08 -2.67
C GLN A 11 2.50 16.37 -1.70
N LYS A 12 2.27 17.14 -0.62
CA LYS A 12 3.32 17.52 0.36
C LYS A 12 4.20 16.34 0.85
N TYR A 13 3.75 15.09 0.66
CA TYR A 13 4.54 13.87 0.78
C TYR A 13 4.11 12.84 -0.28
N VAL A 14 5.08 12.07 -0.80
CA VAL A 14 4.80 10.82 -1.51
C VAL A 14 4.08 9.88 -0.54
N THR A 15 2.83 9.55 -0.86
CA THR A 15 2.05 8.61 -0.06
C THR A 15 2.51 7.19 -0.34
N LEU A 16 2.57 6.33 0.68
CA LEU A 16 2.97 4.92 0.54
C LEU A 16 2.12 4.19 -0.52
N SER A 17 0.87 4.61 -0.71
CA SER A 17 -0.04 4.06 -1.71
C SER A 17 0.39 4.30 -3.16
N SER A 18 1.23 5.31 -3.41
CA SER A 18 1.68 5.67 -4.76
C SER A 18 2.99 5.01 -5.17
N ILE A 19 3.78 4.47 -4.22
CA ILE A 19 5.14 3.99 -4.49
C ILE A 19 5.14 2.84 -5.50
N ILE A 20 4.29 1.84 -5.32
CA ILE A 20 4.20 0.69 -6.25
C ILE A 20 3.84 1.18 -7.67
N ILE A 21 2.92 2.13 -7.77
CA ILE A 21 2.42 2.68 -9.04
C ILE A 21 3.52 3.44 -9.77
N LEU A 22 4.21 4.32 -9.05
CA LEU A 22 5.23 5.19 -9.62
C LEU A 22 6.44 4.39 -10.08
N THR A 23 6.89 3.40 -9.29
CA THR A 23 8.00 2.54 -9.67
C THR A 23 7.69 1.75 -10.93
N LYS A 24 6.51 1.11 -11.02
CA LYS A 24 6.13 0.35 -12.21
C LYS A 24 5.99 1.20 -13.45
N GLY A 25 5.31 2.35 -13.33
CA GLY A 25 5.19 3.28 -14.45
C GLY A 25 6.57 3.76 -14.93
N LEU A 26 7.54 3.88 -14.02
CA LEU A 26 8.91 4.22 -14.37
C LEU A 26 9.63 3.06 -15.08
N GLU A 27 9.52 1.83 -14.56
CA GLU A 27 10.08 0.63 -15.18
C GLU A 27 9.54 0.38 -16.59
N GLU A 28 8.23 0.52 -16.80
CA GLU A 28 7.60 0.37 -18.11
C GLU A 28 8.08 1.44 -19.10
N ASN A 29 8.16 2.70 -18.66
CA ASN A 29 8.69 3.78 -19.50
C ASN A 29 10.13 3.52 -19.94
N TYR A 30 11.01 3.09 -19.02
CA TYR A 30 12.40 2.77 -19.39
C TYR A 30 12.51 1.47 -20.19
N LYS A 31 11.63 0.49 -19.97
CA LYS A 31 11.55 -0.70 -20.82
C LYS A 31 11.25 -0.29 -22.27
N ASN A 32 10.23 0.54 -22.50
CA ASN A 32 9.86 1.03 -23.83
C ASN A 32 10.99 1.81 -24.51
N LEU A 33 11.78 2.59 -23.74
CA LEU A 33 12.96 3.30 -24.25
C LEU A 33 14.12 2.37 -24.63
N THR A 34 14.20 1.17 -24.04
CA THR A 34 15.23 0.18 -24.34
C THR A 34 14.84 -0.82 -25.43
N SER A 35 13.54 -0.96 -25.73
CA SER A 35 12.96 -1.94 -26.66
C SER A 35 12.69 -1.39 -28.07
N GLY A 36 13.23 -0.20 -28.41
CA GLY A 36 13.08 0.36 -29.75
C GLY A 36 13.89 -0.42 -30.78
N ASP A 37 13.19 -1.27 -31.55
CA ASP A 37 13.71 -2.05 -32.69
C ASP A 37 13.89 -1.20 -33.97
N ASP A 38 14.34 0.05 -33.86
CA ASP A 38 14.69 0.84 -35.03
C ASP A 38 16.12 0.47 -35.46
N GLU A 39 16.24 -0.58 -36.28
CA GLU A 39 17.47 -1.02 -36.97
C GLU A 39 18.04 0.03 -37.96
N SER A 40 17.56 1.28 -37.90
CA SER A 40 17.86 2.35 -38.85
C SER A 40 18.95 3.26 -38.28
N GLU A 41 20.21 2.97 -38.65
CA GLU A 41 21.42 3.73 -38.31
C GLU A 41 21.70 3.91 -36.80
N VAL A 42 22.72 3.19 -36.30
CA VAL A 42 23.30 3.42 -34.99
C VAL A 42 23.93 4.81 -34.93
N ASN A 43 23.10 5.82 -34.65
CA ASN A 43 23.55 7.15 -34.31
C ASN A 43 24.16 7.08 -32.91
N LEU A 44 25.39 7.58 -32.72
CA LEU A 44 26.08 7.59 -31.42
C LEU A 44 25.20 8.14 -30.28
N LYS A 45 24.31 9.10 -30.61
CA LYS A 45 23.32 9.64 -29.67
C LYS A 45 22.31 8.60 -29.19
N PHE A 46 21.83 7.74 -30.08
CA PHE A 46 20.88 6.67 -29.74
C PHE A 46 21.51 5.62 -28.81
N ALA A 47 22.74 5.19 -29.12
CA ALA A 47 23.50 4.25 -28.28
C ALA A 47 23.75 4.82 -26.87
N LEU A 48 24.08 6.12 -26.77
CA LEU A 48 24.28 6.78 -25.49
C LEU A 48 22.97 6.88 -24.69
N THR A 49 21.85 7.21 -25.34
CA THR A 49 20.52 7.25 -24.73
C THR A 49 20.10 5.87 -24.21
N GLN A 50 20.34 4.81 -25.00
CA GLN A 50 20.02 3.43 -24.60
C GLN A 50 20.88 2.99 -23.40
N ALA A 51 22.18 3.31 -23.40
CA ALA A 51 23.07 3.01 -22.27
C ALA A 51 22.66 3.76 -20.98
N MET A 52 22.25 5.02 -21.09
CA MET A 52 21.73 5.79 -19.96
C MET A 52 20.40 5.22 -19.45
N ALA A 53 19.47 4.89 -20.35
CA ALA A 53 18.18 4.29 -20.01
C ALA A 53 18.37 2.94 -19.30
N GLN A 54 19.28 2.10 -19.79
CA GLN A 54 19.68 0.84 -19.15
C GLN A 54 20.20 1.08 -17.73
N LYS A 55 21.13 2.03 -17.54
CA LYS A 55 21.70 2.32 -16.22
C LYS A 55 20.64 2.82 -15.23
N ILE A 56 19.71 3.65 -15.69
CA ILE A 56 18.60 4.11 -14.85
C ILE A 56 17.66 2.94 -14.50
N LYS A 57 17.30 2.11 -15.48
CA LYS A 57 16.48 0.92 -15.27
C LYS A 57 17.11 -0.02 -14.24
N SER A 58 18.40 -0.32 -14.35
CA SER A 58 19.12 -1.15 -13.38
C SER A 58 19.11 -0.52 -11.98
N GLY A 59 19.31 0.79 -11.87
CA GLY A 59 19.26 1.49 -10.58
C GLY A 59 17.85 1.50 -9.94
N ILE A 60 16.79 1.52 -10.75
CA ILE A 60 15.42 1.37 -10.26
C ILE A 60 15.21 -0.05 -9.73
N GLN A 61 15.60 -1.06 -10.52
CA GLN A 61 15.46 -2.46 -10.12
C GLN A 61 16.26 -2.77 -8.86
N GLU A 62 17.47 -2.24 -8.70
CA GLU A 62 18.31 -2.46 -7.52
C GLU A 62 17.69 -1.86 -6.23
N ARG A 63 17.07 -0.68 -6.33
CA ARG A 63 16.56 0.05 -5.16
C ARG A 63 15.12 -0.28 -4.82
N PHE A 64 14.34 -0.66 -5.82
CA PHE A 64 12.90 -0.85 -5.73
C PHE A 64 12.49 -2.25 -6.22
N SER A 65 13.40 -3.22 -6.21
CA SER A 65 13.03 -4.63 -6.37
C SER A 65 12.04 -5.03 -5.29
N ASP A 66 11.05 -5.84 -5.68
CA ASP A 66 10.14 -6.51 -4.76
C ASP A 66 9.31 -5.60 -3.85
N LEU A 67 8.93 -4.39 -4.31
CA LEU A 67 8.01 -3.53 -3.54
C LEU A 67 6.70 -4.21 -3.18
N GLU A 68 6.23 -5.12 -4.03
CA GLU A 68 5.03 -5.89 -3.76
C GLU A 68 5.22 -6.91 -2.62
N SER A 69 6.44 -7.32 -2.28
CA SER A 69 6.67 -8.20 -1.12
C SER A 69 6.27 -7.55 0.22
N SER A 70 6.36 -6.22 0.29
CA SER A 70 6.07 -5.45 1.50
C SER A 70 4.57 -5.36 1.79
N LYS A 71 4.16 -5.96 2.92
CA LYS A 71 2.77 -5.91 3.42
C LYS A 71 2.27 -4.47 3.55
N THR A 72 3.11 -3.58 4.08
CA THR A 72 2.73 -2.17 4.28
C THR A 72 2.46 -1.47 2.97
N LEU A 73 3.30 -1.68 1.95
CA LEU A 73 3.12 -1.05 0.64
C LEU A 73 1.89 -1.58 -0.09
N ILE A 74 1.67 -2.90 -0.11
CA ILE A 74 0.50 -3.47 -0.78
C ILE A 74 -0.80 -3.12 -0.06
N ILE A 75 -0.83 -3.08 1.28
CA ILE A 75 -2.01 -2.64 2.05
C ILE A 75 -2.29 -1.16 1.77
N SER A 76 -1.27 -0.30 1.85
CA SER A 76 -1.44 1.14 1.61
C SER A 76 -1.94 1.41 0.19
N THR A 77 -1.39 0.69 -0.80
CA THR A 77 -1.80 0.80 -2.21
C THR A 77 -3.22 0.29 -2.42
N PHE A 78 -3.59 -0.83 -1.80
CA PHE A 78 -4.93 -1.43 -1.93
C PHE A 78 -6.03 -0.58 -1.27
N LEU A 79 -5.73 0.05 -0.13
CA LEU A 79 -6.66 0.93 0.58
C LEU A 79 -6.90 2.25 -0.13
N ASP A 80 -6.00 2.68 -1.02
CA ASP A 80 -6.20 3.87 -1.84
C ASP A 80 -7.15 3.56 -3.01
N PRO A 81 -8.34 4.19 -3.06
CA PRO A 81 -9.33 3.91 -4.11
C PRO A 81 -8.80 4.16 -5.52
N ARG A 82 -7.81 5.07 -5.66
CA ARG A 82 -7.21 5.40 -6.97
C ARG A 82 -6.41 4.23 -7.55
N PHE A 83 -5.94 3.32 -6.70
CA PHE A 83 -4.97 2.28 -7.07
C PHE A 83 -5.47 0.86 -6.81
N LYS A 84 -6.60 0.70 -6.11
CA LYS A 84 -7.22 -0.58 -5.74
C LYS A 84 -7.25 -1.63 -6.86
N HIS A 85 -7.48 -1.22 -8.11
CA HIS A 85 -7.61 -2.13 -9.27
C HIS A 85 -6.49 -2.03 -10.30
N VAL A 86 -5.60 -1.05 -10.17
CA VAL A 86 -4.61 -0.73 -11.23
C VAL A 86 -3.17 -0.78 -10.74
N GLY A 87 -2.95 -0.98 -9.44
CA GLY A 87 -1.63 -0.86 -8.84
C GLY A 87 -0.77 -2.10 -8.82
N PHE A 88 -1.35 -3.28 -9.02
CA PHE A 88 -0.66 -4.55 -8.83
C PHE A 88 -0.26 -5.20 -10.15
N SER A 89 0.83 -5.96 -10.13
CA SER A 89 1.43 -6.56 -11.35
C SER A 89 0.61 -7.76 -11.80
N ASP A 90 -0.05 -8.37 -10.82
CA ASP A 90 -0.75 -9.64 -10.89
C ASP A 90 -1.92 -9.56 -9.90
N ASP A 91 -3.05 -10.14 -10.30
CA ASP A 91 -4.23 -10.31 -9.49
C ASP A 91 -3.92 -11.06 -8.18
N MET A 92 -2.93 -11.96 -8.18
CA MET A 92 -2.47 -12.65 -6.97
C MET A 92 -2.01 -11.68 -5.86
N VAL A 93 -1.36 -10.57 -6.24
CA VAL A 93 -0.89 -9.56 -5.28
C VAL A 93 -2.06 -8.73 -4.74
N ALA A 94 -3.01 -8.39 -5.61
CA ALA A 94 -4.23 -7.71 -5.22
C ALA A 94 -5.06 -8.56 -4.24
N ASP A 95 -5.21 -9.86 -4.51
CA ASP A 95 -5.91 -10.81 -3.64
C ASP A 95 -5.20 -10.97 -2.30
N ARG A 96 -3.87 -11.04 -2.30
CA ARG A 96 -3.11 -11.05 -1.04
C ARG A 96 -3.34 -9.78 -0.22
N ALA A 97 -3.33 -8.60 -0.86
CA ALA A 97 -3.60 -7.34 -0.17
C ALA A 97 -5.03 -7.31 0.41
N LYS A 98 -6.02 -7.77 -0.37
CA LYS A 98 -7.41 -7.94 0.07
C LYS A 98 -7.52 -8.86 1.29
N ASN A 99 -6.86 -10.01 1.26
CA ASN A 99 -6.86 -10.97 2.37
C ASN A 99 -6.21 -10.39 3.63
N LEU A 100 -5.10 -9.67 3.49
CA LEU A 100 -4.45 -8.98 4.60
C LEU A 100 -5.37 -7.94 5.25
N VAL A 101 -6.01 -7.08 4.44
CA VAL A 101 -6.95 -6.07 4.94
C VAL A 101 -8.16 -6.72 5.60
N THR A 102 -8.73 -7.75 4.98
CA THR A 102 -9.88 -8.48 5.54
C THR A 102 -9.53 -9.08 6.91
N ASN A 103 -8.39 -9.76 7.02
CA ASN A 103 -7.94 -10.34 8.29
C ASN A 103 -7.70 -9.28 9.36
N LEU A 104 -7.10 -8.14 9.01
CA LEU A 104 -6.90 -7.03 9.95
C LEU A 104 -8.24 -6.49 10.48
N VAL A 105 -9.23 -6.31 9.61
CA VAL A 105 -10.56 -5.85 9.99
C VAL A 105 -11.29 -6.90 10.85
N CYS A 106 -11.26 -8.18 10.47
CA CYS A 106 -11.85 -9.25 11.27
C CYS A 106 -11.25 -9.32 12.68
N ASN A 107 -9.92 -9.22 12.79
CA ASN A 107 -9.24 -9.22 14.07
C ASN A 107 -9.63 -8.00 14.93
N LEU A 108 -9.76 -6.83 14.32
CA LEU A 108 -10.20 -5.62 15.02
C LEU A 108 -11.63 -5.79 15.58
N ILE A 109 -12.55 -6.31 14.76
CA ILE A 109 -13.94 -6.57 15.16
C ILE A 109 -14.00 -7.59 16.30
N ASN A 110 -13.21 -8.66 16.23
CA ASN A 110 -13.20 -9.70 17.26
C ASN A 110 -12.64 -9.17 18.59
N ALA A 111 -11.55 -8.40 18.54
CA ALA A 111 -10.99 -7.76 19.72
C ALA A 111 -11.98 -6.78 20.37
N GLU A 112 -12.75 -6.03 19.57
CA GLU A 112 -13.78 -5.13 20.08
C GLU A 112 -14.92 -5.89 20.78
N LYS A 113 -15.36 -7.03 20.21
CA LYS A 113 -16.36 -7.91 20.83
C LYS A 113 -15.90 -8.47 22.17
N GLU A 114 -14.66 -8.95 22.25
CA GLU A 114 -14.09 -9.48 23.49
C GLU A 114 -14.04 -8.40 24.60
N ASN A 115 -13.66 -7.17 24.25
CA ASN A 115 -13.66 -6.04 25.18
C ASN A 115 -15.08 -5.66 25.66
N HIS A 116 -16.09 -5.70 24.79
CA HIS A 116 -17.48 -5.44 25.16
C HIS A 116 -18.07 -6.50 26.10
N VAL A 117 -17.71 -7.77 25.92
CA VAL A 117 -18.12 -8.86 26.82
C VAL A 117 -17.48 -8.72 28.19
N ALA A 118 -16.17 -8.43 28.25
CA ALA A 118 -15.44 -8.23 29.51
C ALA A 118 -15.98 -7.05 30.34
N ASN A 119 -16.37 -5.96 29.68
CA ASN A 119 -16.93 -4.79 30.36
C ASN A 119 -18.36 -5.03 30.88
N SER A 120 -19.13 -5.92 30.23
CA SER A 120 -20.51 -6.24 30.64
C SER A 120 -20.54 -7.21 31.85
N THR A 121 -19.53 -8.06 32.01
CA THR A 121 -19.41 -8.98 33.15
C THR A 121 -18.97 -8.32 34.46
N ASN A 122 -18.44 -7.08 34.42
CA ASN A 122 -18.01 -6.34 35.61
C ASN A 122 -19.12 -5.55 36.31
N HIS A 123 -20.34 -5.51 35.76
CA HIS A 123 -21.49 -4.92 36.46
C HIS A 123 -22.18 -5.98 37.34
N LYS A 124 -21.63 -6.22 38.54
CA LYS A 124 -22.34 -6.93 39.61
C LYS A 124 -23.38 -5.97 40.21
N PRO A 125 -24.69 -6.28 40.21
CA PRO A 125 -25.66 -5.43 40.90
C PRO A 125 -25.46 -5.60 42.41
N THR A 126 -25.01 -4.54 43.07
CA THR A 126 -24.96 -4.46 44.53
C THR A 126 -26.39 -4.23 45.01
N PHE A 127 -27.09 -5.30 45.42
CA PHE A 127 -28.29 -5.16 46.23
C PHE A 127 -27.83 -4.87 47.66
N GLU A 128 -27.79 -3.59 48.04
CA GLU A 128 -27.73 -3.17 49.44
C GLU A 128 -29.10 -3.47 50.08
N GLU A 129 -29.12 -4.44 50.99
CA GLU A 129 -30.20 -4.60 51.97
C GLU A 129 -30.26 -3.35 52.86
N ALA A 130 -31.25 -2.49 52.61
CA ALA A 130 -31.64 -1.47 53.56
C ALA A 130 -32.38 -2.14 54.73
N SER A 131 -31.63 -2.41 55.79
CA SER A 131 -32.16 -2.77 57.10
C SER A 131 -32.52 -1.50 57.90
N VAL A 132 -33.64 -1.60 58.64
CA VAL A 132 -34.06 -0.82 59.82
C VAL A 132 -34.85 0.49 59.61
N MET A 133 -36.15 0.47 59.98
CA MET A 133 -36.70 1.34 61.05
C MET A 133 -38.18 1.00 61.38
N SER A 134 -38.42 0.45 62.58
CA SER A 134 -39.61 0.75 63.42
C SER A 134 -39.49 2.19 63.98
N PRO A 135 -40.45 2.84 64.69
CA PRO A 135 -41.77 2.44 65.26
C PRO A 135 -42.85 3.55 64.98
N PRO A 136 -43.90 3.91 65.79
CA PRO A 136 -44.17 3.76 67.24
C PRO A 136 -45.13 2.61 67.61
#